data_AF-A0A1H0RAU5-F1
#
_entry.id   AF-A0A1H0RAU5-F1
#
_cell.length_a   1.000
_cell.length_b   1.000
_cell.length_c   1.000
_cell.angle_alpha   90.00
_cell.angle_beta   90.00
_cell.angle_gamma   90.00
#
_symmetry.space_group_name_H-M   'P 1'
#
loop_
_entity.id
_entity.type
_entity.pdbx_description
1 polymer ?
#
loop_
_entity_poly.entity_id
_entity_poly.type
_entity_poly.pdbx_seq_one_letter_code
_entity_poly.pdbx_strand_id
1 'polypeptide(L)'
;MYKLLNQIVMSIKTITIIVITILLTAALVQNTDKVPFAFLFSNFYISKLTMMAVVAVVAFILGWLVGRPKKAKFDIEGYHDNIHKKEDPNTLSDEDREYIS
;
A
#
# COMPACT_ATOMS: atom_id res chain seq x y z
N MET A 1 33.20 -5.56 33.58
CA MET A 1 33.10 -5.50 32.10
C MET A 1 31.66 -5.30 31.61
N TYR A 2 30.74 -6.27 31.80
CA TYR A 2 29.36 -6.22 31.27
C TYR A 2 28.54 -5.00 31.73
N LYS A 3 28.61 -4.65 33.03
CA LYS A 3 27.93 -3.47 33.58
C LYS A 3 28.37 -2.14 32.93
N LEU A 4 29.67 -2.01 32.64
CA LEU A 4 30.23 -0.82 31.99
C LEU A 4 29.78 -0.73 30.52
N LEU A 5 29.80 -1.85 29.80
CA LEU A 5 29.32 -1.91 28.41
C LEU A 5 27.85 -1.49 28.32
N ASN A 6 27.00 -2.02 29.19
CA ASN A 6 25.58 -1.69 29.18
C ASN A 6 25.30 -0.23 29.55
N GLN A 7 26.08 0.35 30.47
CA GLN A 7 26.00 1.77 30.82
C GLN A 7 26.34 2.67 29.61
N ILE A 8 27.40 2.34 28.86
CA ILE A 8 27.79 3.07 27.65
C ILE A 8 26.69 2.97 26.58
N VAL A 9 26.15 1.77 26.36
CA VAL A 9 25.07 1.53 25.38
C VAL A 9 23.81 2.34 25.75
N MET A 10 23.44 2.40 27.02
CA MET A 10 22.30 3.22 27.48
C MET A 10 22.54 4.72 27.29
N SER A 11 23.73 5.23 27.61
CA SER A 11 24.07 6.64 27.39
C SER A 11 24.05 7.02 25.91
N ILE A 12 24.59 6.19 25.03
CA ILE A 12 24.56 6.43 23.57
C ILE A 12 23.12 6.45 23.07
N LYS A 13 22.30 5.47 23.46
CA LYS A 13 20.88 5.44 23.08
C LYS A 13 20.16 6.72 23.50
N THR A 14 20.36 7.17 24.73
CA THR A 14 19.74 8.40 25.25
C THR A 14 20.20 9.64 24.49
N ILE A 15 21.50 9.81 24.28
CA ILE A 15 22.06 10.95 23.52
C ILE A 15 21.51 10.94 22.09
N THR A 16 21.48 9.79 21.43
CA THR A 16 20.92 9.65 20.08
C THR A 16 19.45 10.05 20.03
N ILE A 17 18.62 9.59 20.99
CA ILE A 17 17.21 9.98 21.06
C ILE A 17 17.07 11.49 21.27
N ILE A 18 17.88 12.10 22.13
CA ILE A 18 17.86 13.56 22.37
C ILE A 18 18.23 14.32 21.11
N VAL A 19 19.30 13.93 20.42
CA VAL A 19 19.73 14.56 19.17
C VAL A 19 18.64 14.46 18.11
N ILE A 20 18.06 13.26 17.91
CA ILE A 20 16.95 13.06 16.98
C ILE A 20 15.76 13.94 17.35
N THR A 21 15.42 14.03 18.65
CA THR A 21 14.28 14.83 19.12
C THR A 21 14.49 16.32 18.83
N ILE A 22 15.69 16.84 19.09
CA ILE A 22 16.03 18.24 18.81
C ILE A 22 15.97 18.51 17.31
N LEU A 23 16.57 17.65 16.48
CA LEU A 23 16.55 17.78 15.03
C LEU A 23 15.13 17.71 14.47
N LEU A 24 14.32 16.76 14.95
CA LEU A 24 12.92 16.63 14.56
C LEU A 24 12.14 17.89 14.92
N THR A 25 12.29 18.37 16.16
CA THR A 25 11.62 19.58 16.63
C THR A 25 12.02 20.79 15.79
N ALA A 26 13.32 20.95 15.51
CA ALA A 26 13.83 22.02 14.67
C ALA A 26 13.25 21.95 13.25
N ALA A 27 13.21 20.76 12.64
CA ALA A 27 12.63 20.56 11.32
C ALA A 27 11.14 20.91 11.28
N LEU A 28 10.37 20.52 12.30
CA LEU A 28 8.94 20.87 12.41
C LEU A 28 8.74 22.38 12.50
N VAL A 29 9.48 23.05 13.40
CA VAL A 29 9.38 24.51 13.59
C VAL A 29 9.80 25.26 12.33
N GLN A 30 10.89 24.86 11.66
CA GLN A 30 11.35 25.47 10.41
C GLN A 30 10.32 25.33 9.27
N ASN A 31 9.46 24.31 9.30
CA ASN A 31 8.42 24.11 8.30
C ASN A 31 7.06 24.69 8.71
N THR A 32 6.99 25.48 9.79
CA THR A 32 5.74 26.11 10.24
C THR A 32 5.44 27.42 9.48
N ASP A 33 6.34 27.88 8.60
CA ASP A 33 6.14 29.06 7.77
C ASP A 33 4.82 29.03 7.00
N LYS A 34 4.14 30.18 6.98
CA LYS A 34 2.87 30.36 6.29
C LYS A 34 3.09 30.52 4.79
N VAL A 35 2.41 29.68 4.01
CA VAL A 35 2.35 29.77 2.54
C VAL A 35 0.95 30.23 2.15
N PRO A 36 0.82 31.27 1.30
CA PRO A 36 -0.47 31.71 0.79
C PRO A 36 -1.01 30.70 -0.22
N PHE A 37 -2.30 30.39 -0.12
CA PHE A 37 -3.04 29.59 -1.08
C PHE A 37 -4.29 30.35 -1.50
N ALA A 38 -4.49 30.43 -2.81
CA ALA A 38 -5.73 30.90 -3.40
C ALA A 38 -6.58 29.69 -3.78
N PHE A 39 -7.81 29.64 -3.30
CA PHE A 39 -8.78 28.60 -3.68
C PHE A 39 -10.12 29.23 -4.01
N LEU A 40 -10.55 29.04 -5.26
CA LEU A 40 -11.73 29.67 -5.85
C LEU A 40 -11.72 31.20 -5.65
N PHE A 41 -12.42 31.70 -4.63
CA PHE A 41 -12.59 33.12 -4.33
C PHE A 41 -11.99 33.53 -2.97
N SER A 42 -11.20 32.67 -2.32
CA SER A 42 -10.64 32.92 -0.99
C SER A 42 -9.13 32.73 -0.98
N ASN A 43 -8.45 33.55 -0.16
CA ASN A 43 -7.03 33.42 0.13
C ASN A 43 -6.87 33.00 1.59
N PHE A 44 -6.11 31.94 1.83
CA PHE A 44 -5.80 31.47 3.18
C PHE A 44 -4.32 31.12 3.30
N TYR A 45 -3.85 31.08 4.53
CA TYR A 45 -2.46 30.76 4.85
C TYR A 45 -2.40 29.44 5.60
N ILE A 46 -1.64 28.50 5.06
CA ILE A 46 -1.39 27.21 5.69
C ILE A 46 0.11 27.04 5.89
N SER A 47 0.50 26.38 6.98
CA SER A 47 1.92 26.08 7.20
C SER A 47 2.42 25.03 6.19
N LYS A 48 3.68 25.10 5.77
CA LYS A 48 4.29 24.08 4.91
C LYS A 48 4.12 22.67 5.52
N LEU A 49 4.28 22.56 6.83
CA LEU A 49 4.10 21.34 7.60
C LEU A 49 2.68 20.76 7.47
N THR A 50 1.64 21.58 7.68
CA THR A 50 0.24 21.15 7.53
C THR A 50 -0.04 20.70 6.11
N MET A 51 0.48 21.40 5.11
CA MET A 51 0.32 21.02 3.71
C MET A 51 0.96 19.64 3.41
N MET A 52 2.17 19.40 3.89
CA MET A 52 2.84 18.09 3.74
C MET A 52 2.04 16.97 4.40
N ALA A 53 1.47 17.21 5.59
CA ALA A 53 0.65 16.23 6.28
C ALA A 53 -0.63 15.89 5.49
N VAL A 54 -1.33 16.90 4.96
CA VAL A 54 -2.52 16.69 4.12
C VAL A 54 -2.18 15.87 2.88
N VAL A 55 -1.09 16.21 2.18
CA VAL A 55 -0.64 15.48 0.99
C VAL A 55 -0.30 14.03 1.33
N ALA A 56 0.40 13.79 2.46
CA ALA A 56 0.74 12.44 2.90
C ALA A 56 -0.50 11.59 3.19
N VAL A 57 -1.51 12.16 3.86
CA VAL A 57 -2.77 11.46 4.15
C VAL A 57 -3.53 11.14 2.85
N VAL A 58 -3.63 12.09 1.93
CA VAL A 58 -4.30 11.87 0.63
C VAL A 58 -3.58 10.78 -0.17
N ALA A 59 -2.25 10.85 -0.27
CA ALA A 59 -1.44 9.85 -0.96
C ALA A 59 -1.59 8.46 -0.32
N PHE A 60 -1.64 8.38 1.01
CA PHE A 60 -1.88 7.13 1.73
C PHE A 60 -3.25 6.54 1.42
N ILE A 61 -4.32 7.34 1.46
CA ILE A 61 -5.69 6.88 1.14
C ILE A 61 -5.77 6.39 -0.29
N LEU A 62 -5.23 7.15 -1.24
CA LEU A 62 -5.21 6.76 -2.66
C LEU A 62 -4.39 5.48 -2.87
N GLY A 63 -3.20 5.40 -2.26
CA GLY A 63 -2.35 4.21 -2.30
C GLY A 63 -3.05 2.99 -1.70
N TRP A 64 -3.77 3.15 -0.60
CA TRP A 64 -4.56 2.08 0.00
C TRP A 64 -5.70 1.61 -0.91
N LEU A 65 -6.43 2.55 -1.52
CA LEU A 65 -7.56 2.24 -2.39
C LEU A 65 -7.10 1.50 -3.65
N VAL A 66 -6.03 1.98 -4.28
CA VAL A 66 -5.44 1.40 -5.51
C VAL A 66 -4.71 0.09 -5.20
N GLY A 67 -4.00 0.02 -4.08
CA GLY A 67 -3.23 -1.14 -3.66
C GLY A 67 -4.07 -2.30 -3.11
N ARG A 68 -5.39 -2.12 -2.96
CA ARG A 68 -6.28 -3.18 -2.46
C ARG A 68 -6.22 -4.39 -3.40
N PRO A 69 -5.66 -5.54 -2.98
CA PRO A 69 -5.59 -6.71 -3.84
C PRO A 69 -7.01 -7.15 -4.19
N LYS A 70 -7.35 -7.10 -5.48
CA LYS A 70 -8.60 -7.70 -5.95
C LYS A 70 -8.46 -9.20 -5.71
N LYS A 71 -9.32 -9.78 -4.88
CA LYS A 71 -9.45 -11.24 -4.85
C LYS A 71 -9.73 -11.65 -6.29
N ALA A 72 -8.83 -12.45 -6.87
CA ALA A 72 -9.09 -13.07 -8.15
C ALA A 72 -10.43 -13.79 -8.01
N LYS A 73 -11.45 -13.32 -8.73
CA LYS A 73 -12.67 -14.09 -8.89
C LYS A 73 -12.24 -15.27 -9.75
N PHE A 74 -11.89 -16.39 -9.10
CA PHE A 74 -11.95 -17.66 -9.80
C PHE A 74 -13.42 -17.82 -10.17
N ASP A 75 -13.68 -17.75 -11.47
CA ASP A 75 -15.01 -17.97 -12.02
C ASP A 75 -15.30 -19.47 -11.96
N ILE A 76 -15.67 -19.93 -10.77
CA ILE A 76 -16.02 -21.34 -10.51
C ILE A 76 -17.36 -21.67 -11.22
N GLU A 77 -18.26 -20.68 -11.36
CA GLU A 77 -19.55 -20.85 -12.04
C GLU A 77 -19.36 -21.08 -13.55
N GLY A 78 -18.50 -20.30 -14.21
CA GLY A 78 -18.15 -20.51 -15.61
C GLY A 78 -17.43 -21.84 -15.87
N TYR A 79 -16.71 -22.40 -14.90
CA TYR A 79 -16.02 -23.69 -15.04
C TYR A 79 -16.99 -24.88 -14.91
N HIS A 80 -18.01 -24.79 -14.04
CA HIS A 80 -19.00 -25.84 -13.87
C HIS A 80 -19.94 -26.00 -15.07
N ASP A 81 -20.26 -24.91 -15.78
CA ASP A 81 -21.15 -24.97 -16.96
C ASP A 81 -20.50 -25.69 -18.16
N ASN A 82 -19.16 -25.70 -18.23
CA ASN A 82 -18.41 -26.46 -19.24
C ASN A 82 -18.34 -27.97 -18.95
N ILE A 83 -18.49 -28.39 -17.69
CA ILE A 83 -18.43 -29.80 -17.28
C ILE A 83 -19.79 -30.50 -17.45
N HIS A 84 -20.89 -29.74 -17.54
CA HIS A 84 -22.24 -30.29 -17.72
C HIS A 84 -22.78 -30.22 -19.16
N LYS A 85 -21.99 -29.74 -20.13
CA LYS A 85 -22.28 -30.02 -21.54
C LYS A 85 -22.12 -31.51 -21.76
N LYS A 86 -23.25 -32.21 -21.89
CA LYS A 86 -23.33 -33.58 -22.40
C LYS A 86 -22.33 -33.73 -23.54
N GLU A 87 -21.29 -34.52 -23.31
CA GLU A 87 -20.36 -34.94 -24.36
C GLU A 87 -21.22 -35.51 -25.49
N ASP A 88 -21.12 -34.89 -26.66
CA ASP A 88 -21.67 -35.47 -27.87
C ASP A 88 -20.98 -36.83 -28.05
N PRO A 89 -21.70 -37.96 -28.09
CA PRO A 89 -21.06 -39.26 -28.29
C PRO A 89 -20.40 -39.39 -29.67
N ASN A 90 -20.50 -38.36 -30.51
CA ASN A 90 -19.94 -38.29 -31.85
C ASN A 90 -18.60 -37.54 -31.94
N THR A 91 -17.74 -37.64 -30.93
CA THR A 91 -16.37 -37.08 -30.95
C THR A 91 -15.33 -37.96 -31.66
N LEU A 92 -15.69 -39.20 -32.01
CA LEU A 92 -14.82 -40.12 -32.74
C LEU A 92 -14.90 -39.86 -34.25
N SER A 93 -13.74 -39.81 -34.91
CA SER A 93 -13.67 -39.78 -36.37
C SER A 93 -14.20 -41.09 -36.95
N ASP A 94 -14.67 -41.07 -38.20
CA ASP A 94 -15.22 -42.28 -38.84
C ASP A 94 -14.18 -43.41 -38.92
N GLU A 95 -12.90 -43.06 -39.02
CA GLU A 95 -11.77 -44.00 -39.01
C GLU A 95 -11.59 -44.69 -37.65
N ASP A 96 -11.82 -43.99 -36.54
CA ASP A 96 -11.68 -44.56 -35.18
C ASP A 96 -12.84 -45.50 -34.81
N ARG A 97 -14.00 -45.36 -35.47
CA ARG A 97 -15.19 -46.17 -35.20
C ARG A 97 -15.05 -47.61 -35.65
N GLU A 98 -14.34 -47.83 -36.76
CA GLU A 98 -14.12 -49.17 -37.32
C GLU A 98 -13.21 -50.03 -36.42
N TYR A 99 -12.37 -49.41 -35.59
CA TYR A 99 -11.50 -50.12 -34.65
C TYR A 99 -12.19 -50.69 -33.41
N ILE A 100 -13.39 -50.18 -33.07
CA ILE A 100 -14.12 -50.56 -31.84
C ILE A 100 -15.39 -51.37 -32.12
N SER A 101 -15.74 -51.59 -33.39
CA SER A 101 -16.82 -52.49 -33.85
C SER A 101 -16.32 -53.93 -34.00
#